data_AF-A0A974X2U1-F1
#
_entry.id   AF-A0A974X2U1-F1
#
_cell.length_a   1.000
_cell.length_b   1.000
_cell.length_c   1.000
_cell.angle_alpha   90.00
_cell.angle_beta   90.00
_cell.angle_gamma   90.00
#
_symmetry.space_group_name_H-M   'P 1'
#
loop_
_entity.id
_entity.type
_entity.pdbx_description
1 polymer ?
#
loop_
_entity_poly.entity_id
_entity_poly.type
_entity_poly.pdbx_seq_one_letter_code
_entity_poly.pdbx_strand_id
1 'polypeptide(L)' 'MTALAGEERMAVLCALADAADAFAVRAHEQEVLRDRARPGTMVHHHHAHSATLWRSAEGSLRARIGELGLGS' A
#
# COMPACT_ATOMS: atom_id res chain seq x y z
N MET A 1 -3.23 -15.22 -29.70
CA MET A 1 -3.40 -13.81 -29.27
C MET A 1 -3.85 -13.68 -27.80
N THR A 2 -3.83 -14.77 -27.01
CA THR A 2 -4.26 -14.82 -25.61
C THR A 2 -3.10 -14.84 -24.61
N ALA A 3 -1.94 -15.39 -25.00
CA ALA A 3 -0.74 -15.43 -24.15
C ALA A 3 -0.14 -14.03 -23.91
N LEU A 4 -0.01 -13.22 -24.96
CA LEU A 4 0.47 -11.82 -24.87
C LEU A 4 -0.41 -10.95 -23.95
N ALA A 5 -1.74 -11.13 -23.99
CA ALA A 5 -2.67 -10.44 -23.09
C ALA A 5 -2.53 -10.92 -21.63
N GLY A 6 -2.15 -12.18 -21.41
CA GLY A 6 -1.85 -12.71 -20.09
C GLY A 6 -0.54 -12.17 -19.52
N GLU A 7 0.51 -12.07 -20.33
CA GLU A 7 1.82 -11.51 -19.96
C GLU A 7 1.72 -10.02 -19.63
N GLU A 8 0.99 -9.25 -20.44
CA GLU A 8 0.75 -7.82 -20.20
C GLU A 8 -0.06 -7.60 -18.91
N ARG A 9 -1.09 -8.41 -18.66
CA ARG A 9 -1.86 -8.39 -17.41
C ARG A 9 -0.98 -8.71 -16.20
N MET A 10 -0.11 -9.70 -16.29
CA MET A 10 0.82 -10.03 -15.21
C MET A 10 1.81 -8.90 -14.95
N ALA A 11 2.35 -8.26 -16.00
CA ALA A 11 3.24 -7.12 -15.85
C ALA A 11 2.56 -5.93 -15.14
N VAL A 12 1.30 -5.63 -15.49
CA VAL A 12 0.50 -4.59 -14.82
C VAL A 12 0.27 -4.93 -13.35
N LEU A 13 -0.02 -6.19 -13.01
CA LEU A 13 -0.23 -6.61 -11.63
C LEU A 13 1.05 -6.51 -10.79
N CYS A 14 2.21 -6.89 -11.35
CA CYS A 14 3.50 -6.69 -10.69
C CYS A 14 3.78 -5.20 -10.45
N ALA A 15 3.57 -4.34 -11.46
CA ALA A 15 3.78 -2.90 -11.31
C ALA A 15 2.85 -2.27 -10.25
N LEU A 16 1.60 -2.76 -10.15
CA LEU A 16 0.67 -2.34 -9.10
C LEU A 16 1.12 -2.81 -7.70
N ALA A 17 1.66 -4.02 -7.59
CA ALA A 17 2.21 -4.53 -6.33
C ALA A 17 3.42 -3.70 -5.88
N ASP A 18 4.36 -3.42 -6.79
CA ASP A 18 5.52 -2.57 -6.51
C ASP A 18 5.11 -1.15 -6.08
N ALA A 19 4.10 -0.58 -6.73
CA ALA A 19 3.55 0.71 -6.36
C ALA A 19 2.90 0.70 -4.97
N ALA A 20 2.19 -0.39 -4.62
CA ALA A 20 1.60 -0.56 -3.30
C ALA A 20 2.66 -0.66 -2.19
N ASP A 21 3.74 -1.40 -2.46
CA ASP A 21 4.87 -1.53 -1.51
C ASP A 21 5.57 -0.18 -1.32
N ALA A 22 5.88 0.53 -2.42
CA ALA A 22 6.50 1.84 -2.35
C ALA A 22 5.63 2.87 -1.61
N PHE A 23 4.31 2.78 -1.75
CA PHE A 23 3.36 3.61 -1.02
C PHE A 23 3.36 3.31 0.48
N ALA A 24 3.34 2.04 0.87
CA ALA A 24 3.37 1.61 2.27
C ALA A 24 4.64 2.11 2.98
N VAL A 25 5.80 2.02 2.32
CA VAL A 25 7.08 2.52 2.85
C VAL A 25 7.00 4.02 3.12
N ARG A 26 6.54 4.82 2.14
CA ARG A 26 6.45 6.29 2.30
C ARG A 26 5.45 6.70 3.37
N ALA A 27 4.32 5.99 3.47
CA ALA A 27 3.33 6.23 4.52
C ALA A 27 3.96 6.01 5.92
N HIS A 28 4.72 4.92 6.08
CA HIS A 28 5.43 4.64 7.32
C HIS A 28 6.51 5.69 7.65
N GLU A 29 7.32 6.09 6.66
CA GLU A 29 8.31 7.16 6.85
C GLU A 29 7.65 8.47 7.30
N GLN A 30 6.51 8.82 6.71
CA GLN A 30 5.76 10.02 7.08
C GLN A 30 5.19 9.93 8.51
N GLU A 31 4.75 8.75 8.95
CA GLU A 31 4.35 8.51 10.34
C GLU A 31 5.52 8.69 11.31
N VAL A 32 6.68 8.09 11.01
CA VAL A 32 7.89 8.22 11.83
C VAL A 32 8.34 9.68 11.93
N LEU A 33 8.29 10.43 10.82
CA LEU A 33 8.63 11.87 10.83
C LEU A 33 7.65 12.69 11.69
N ARG A 34 6.35 12.38 11.63
CA ARG A 34 5.33 13.05 12.46
C ARG A 34 5.54 12.75 13.95
N ASP A 35 5.84 11.51 14.30
CA ASP A 35 6.13 11.10 15.68
C ASP A 35 7.38 11.79 16.22
N ARG A 36 8.43 11.94 15.39
CA ARG A 36 9.66 12.68 15.74
C ARG A 36 9.42 14.18 15.95
N ALA A 37 8.53 14.78 15.15
CA ALA A 37 8.22 16.21 15.23
C ALA A 37 7.42 16.60 16.49
N ARG A 38 6.92 15.63 17.27
CA ARG A 38 6.19 15.87 18.53
C ARG A 38 6.78 15.03 19.69
N PRO A 39 7.89 15.49 20.29
CA PRO A 39 8.50 14.80 21.43
C PRO A 39 7.50 14.69 22.58
N GLY A 40 7.27 13.47 23.08
CA GLY A 40 6.40 13.21 24.25
C GLY A 40 5.03 12.59 23.95
N THR A 41 4.62 12.46 22.68
CA THR A 41 3.31 11.86 22.31
C THR A 41 3.41 10.58 21.46
N MET A 42 4.61 10.02 21.26
CA MET A 42 4.87 8.87 20.37
C MET A 42 3.93 7.68 20.59
N VAL A 43 3.62 7.33 21.84
CA VAL A 43 2.79 6.15 22.15
C VAL A 43 1.31 6.35 21.78
N HIS A 44 0.82 7.59 21.72
CA HIS A 44 -0.58 7.90 21.39
C HIS A 44 -0.82 8.19 19.90
N HIS A 45 0.24 8.31 19.08
CA HIS A 45 0.15 8.64 17.65
C HIS A 45 0.44 7.49 16.68
N HIS A 46 0.99 6.37 17.14
CA HIS A 46 1.04 5.14 16.34
C HIS A 46 -0.37 4.64 15.91
N HIS A 47 -1.41 5.11 16.59
CA HIS A 47 -2.82 4.94 16.25
C HIS A 47 -3.49 6.24 15.78
N ALA A 48 -2.72 7.23 15.32
CA ALA A 48 -3.28 8.42 14.70
C ALA A 48 -4.11 7.98 13.49
N HIS A 49 -5.32 8.51 13.38
CA HIS A 49 -6.33 8.14 12.39
C HIS A 49 -5.77 8.02 10.96
N SER A 50 -4.77 8.83 10.58
CA SER A 50 -4.08 8.75 9.29
C SER A 50 -3.35 7.43 9.05
N ALA A 51 -2.68 6.86 10.07
CA ALA A 51 -1.98 5.58 9.96
C ALA A 51 -2.94 4.40 9.80
N THR A 52 -4.15 4.53 10.35
CA THR A 52 -5.23 3.57 10.14
C THR A 52 -5.81 3.68 8.72
N LEU A 53 -5.95 4.90 8.20
CA LEU A 53 -6.42 5.13 6.81
C LEU A 53 -5.44 4.59 5.77
N TRP A 54 -4.13 4.77 5.97
CA TRP A 54 -3.12 4.25 5.05
C TRP A 54 -3.08 2.73 5.01
N ARG A 55 -3.08 2.08 6.18
CA ARG A 55 -3.17 0.61 6.27
C ARG A 55 -4.46 0.07 5.66
N SER A 56 -5.58 0.77 5.84
CA SER A 56 -6.85 0.40 5.20
C SER A 56 -6.81 0.56 3.68
N ALA A 57 -6.18 1.63 3.18
CA ALA A 57 -6.02 1.86 1.74
C ALA A 57 -5.09 0.82 1.10
N GLU A 58 -3.97 0.49 1.77
CA GLU A 58 -3.04 -0.56 1.37
C GLU A 58 -3.74 -1.93 1.31
N GLY A 59 -4.47 -2.30 2.36
CA GLY A 59 -5.22 -3.56 2.39
C GLY A 59 -6.26 -3.66 1.27
N SER A 60 -6.99 -2.58 1.01
CA SER A 60 -7.97 -2.51 -0.08
C SER A 60 -7.30 -2.62 -1.47
N LEU A 61 -6.15 -1.97 -1.66
CA LEU A 61 -5.38 -2.07 -2.90
C LEU A 61 -4.85 -3.48 -3.14
N ARG A 62 -4.26 -4.12 -2.12
CA ARG A 62 -3.76 -5.49 -2.21
C ARG A 62 -4.88 -6.50 -2.47
N ALA A 63 -6.04 -6.34 -1.84
CA ALA A 63 -7.22 -7.17 -2.11
C ALA A 63 -7.65 -7.05 -3.58
N ARG A 64 -7.74 -5.82 -4.11
CA ARG A 64 -8.09 -5.59 -5.51
C ARG A 64 -7.06 -6.13 -6.50
N ILE A 65 -5.76 -6.02 -6.19
CA ILE A 65 -4.70 -6.64 -7.00
C ILE A 65 -4.87 -8.17 -7.00
N GLY A 66 -5.20 -8.78 -5.86
CA GLY A 66 -5.49 -10.20 -5.76
C GLY A 66 -6.70 -10.63 -6.60
N GLU A 67 -7.81 -9.89 -6.51
CA GLU A 67 -9.01 -10.10 -7.33
C GLU A 67 -8.70 -10.00 -8.84
N LEU A 68 -7.94 -8.97 -9.23
CA LEU A 68 -7.49 -8.77 -10.62
C LEU A 68 -6.46 -9.81 -11.08
N GLY A 69 -5.76 -10.50 -10.18
CA GLY A 69 -4.83 -11.59 -10.47
C GLY A 69 -5.52 -12.94 -10.68
N LEU A 70 -6.60 -13.20 -9.96
CA LEU A 70 -7.32 -14.48 -10.01
C LEU A 70 -8.23 -14.65 -11.24
N GLY A 71 -8.47 -13.58 -12.00
CA GLY A 71 -9.32 -13.61 -13.19
C GLY A 71 -10.75 -13.26 -12.80
N SER A 72 -11.17 -12.08 -13.23
CA SER A 72 -12.59 -11.78 -13.46
C SER A 72 -13.12 -12.60 -14.63
#